data_AF-A0A535NPZ3-F1
#
_entry.id   AF-A0A535NPZ3-F1
#
_cell.length_a   1.000
_cell.length_b   1.000
_cell.length_c   1.000
_cell.angle_alpha   90.00
_cell.angle_beta   90.00
_cell.angle_gamma   90.00
#
_symmetry.space_group_name_H-M   'P 1'
#
loop_
_entity.id
_entity.type
_entity.pdbx_description
1 polymer ?
#
loop_
_entity_poly.entity_id
_entity_poly.type
_entity_poly.pdbx_seq_one_letter_code
_entity_poly.pdbx_strand_id
1 'polypeptide(L)'
;MRGDTLRRRAVLAALLLVLSGACMTSRTQVQPSQTATIHSLAGGCAGTVLTDAEPPVWAQAGFRAEGAPWPVPWAFGTPNTSVAFLFSKVLVAGSGPRVDGTYNKVHWVAKADYPTGYINVAIEGRPLGESQPILTFTNAGGVADFPKPGCWTFHLSWSTHGQQQVSTINLEVLPAGSRPG
;
A
#
# COMPACT_ATOMS: atom_id res chain seq x y z
N MET A 1 15.40 -87.96 -9.23
CA MET A 1 14.34 -88.83 -9.80
C MET A 1 13.12 -87.96 -10.08
N ARG A 2 12.57 -88.04 -11.30
CA ARG A 2 11.36 -87.32 -11.77
C ARG A 2 10.10 -87.86 -11.12
N GLY A 3 9.07 -87.03 -11.02
CA GLY A 3 7.69 -87.51 -10.85
C GLY A 3 6.67 -86.38 -10.60
N ASP A 4 6.07 -85.89 -11.68
CA ASP A 4 4.82 -85.11 -11.68
C ASP A 4 3.66 -85.85 -11.01
N THR A 5 2.71 -85.14 -10.39
CA THR A 5 1.27 -85.43 -10.63
C THR A 5 0.32 -84.30 -10.24
N LEU A 6 -0.65 -84.11 -11.13
CA LEU A 6 -1.73 -83.13 -11.22
C LEU A 6 -2.93 -83.41 -10.28
N ARG A 7 -3.65 -82.32 -9.96
CA ARG A 7 -5.14 -82.18 -9.85
C ARG A 7 -5.91 -82.92 -8.73
N ARG A 8 -6.61 -82.16 -7.88
CA ARG A 8 -8.09 -81.91 -7.95
C ARG A 8 -8.63 -81.13 -6.73
N ARG A 9 -9.28 -79.99 -7.06
CA ARG A 9 -10.59 -79.49 -6.59
C ARG A 9 -10.90 -79.41 -5.08
N ALA A 10 -11.12 -78.18 -4.59
CA ALA A 10 -12.44 -77.60 -4.29
C ALA A 10 -12.49 -76.76 -2.98
N VAL A 11 -12.86 -75.48 -3.15
CA VAL A 11 -13.83 -74.73 -2.32
C VAL A 11 -13.35 -74.38 -0.89
N LEU A 12 -12.79 -73.19 -0.68
CA LEU A 12 -13.48 -71.95 -0.23
C LEU A 12 -14.01 -72.02 1.23
N ALA A 13 -13.29 -71.37 2.13
CA ALA A 13 -13.80 -70.56 3.25
C ALA A 13 -12.57 -70.05 4.03
N ALA A 14 -12.19 -68.78 3.93
CA ALA A 14 -12.80 -67.60 4.55
C ALA A 14 -11.88 -67.07 5.66
N LEU A 15 -11.89 -65.75 5.83
CA LEU A 15 -11.23 -64.94 6.87
C LEU A 15 -9.79 -64.48 6.57
N LEU A 16 -9.66 -63.58 5.59
CA LEU A 16 -8.57 -62.60 5.57
C LEU A 16 -8.99 -61.39 6.41
N LEU A 17 -8.42 -61.28 7.61
CA LEU A 17 -8.40 -60.05 8.39
C LEU A 17 -7.52 -59.03 7.66
N VAL A 18 -8.14 -58.03 7.05
CA VAL A 18 -7.46 -56.89 6.42
C VAL A 18 -6.90 -56.01 7.53
N LEU A 19 -5.60 -56.13 7.78
CA LEU A 19 -4.83 -55.15 8.55
C LEU A 19 -4.54 -53.94 7.65
N SER A 20 -5.48 -52.99 7.61
CA SER A 20 -5.26 -51.67 7.01
C SER A 20 -4.38 -50.82 7.94
N GLY A 21 -3.06 -51.03 7.84
CA GLY A 21 -2.06 -50.09 8.34
C GLY A 21 -2.14 -48.79 7.53
N ALA A 22 -3.01 -47.87 7.96
CA ALA A 22 -3.09 -46.53 7.41
C ALA A 22 -1.77 -45.80 7.71
N CYS A 23 -0.89 -45.74 6.72
CA CYS A 23 0.20 -44.79 6.71
C CYS A 23 -0.45 -43.39 6.65
N MET A 24 -0.68 -42.78 7.81
CA MET A 24 -1.14 -41.40 7.89
C MET A 24 0.03 -40.50 7.47
N THR A 25 0.22 -40.35 6.15
CA THR A 25 0.93 -39.21 5.62
C THR A 25 0.11 -37.99 6.00
N SER A 26 0.50 -37.31 7.07
CA SER A 26 0.04 -35.96 7.37
C SER A 26 0.35 -35.11 6.15
N ARG A 27 -0.63 -34.97 5.25
CA ARG A 27 -0.58 -33.92 4.24
C ARG A 27 -0.70 -32.64 5.03
N THR A 28 0.43 -31.98 5.25
CA THR A 28 0.45 -30.56 5.59
C THR A 28 -0.31 -29.89 4.46
N GLN A 29 -1.59 -29.62 4.70
CA GLN A 29 -2.38 -28.80 3.81
C GLN A 29 -1.73 -27.43 3.90
N VAL A 30 -0.90 -27.11 2.91
CA VAL A 30 -0.39 -25.77 2.71
C VAL A 30 -1.63 -24.91 2.53
N GLN A 31 -2.03 -24.24 3.60
CA GLN A 31 -3.03 -23.18 3.54
C GLN A 31 -2.55 -22.24 2.43
N PRO A 32 -3.36 -22.00 1.38
CA PRO A 32 -3.00 -20.98 0.40
C PRO A 32 -2.75 -19.70 1.20
N SER A 33 -1.50 -19.21 1.15
CA SER A 33 -1.18 -17.92 1.73
C SER A 33 -2.11 -16.94 1.04
N GLN A 34 -3.06 -16.36 1.77
CA GLN A 34 -3.96 -15.36 1.22
C GLN A 34 -3.07 -14.23 0.69
N THR A 35 -2.91 -14.15 -0.62
CA THR A 35 -2.20 -13.04 -1.24
C THR A 35 -3.02 -11.80 -0.92
N ALA A 36 -2.43 -10.87 -0.17
CA ALA A 36 -3.09 -9.61 0.16
C ALA A 36 -3.51 -8.91 -1.13
N THR A 37 -4.78 -8.50 -1.21
CA THR A 37 -5.29 -7.75 -2.36
C THR A 37 -4.79 -6.31 -2.27
N ILE A 38 -4.08 -5.86 -3.30
CA ILE A 38 -3.60 -4.49 -3.46
C ILE A 38 -4.46 -3.80 -4.51
N HIS A 39 -4.84 -2.56 -4.25
CA HIS A 39 -5.67 -1.75 -5.10
C HIS A 39 -4.93 -0.48 -5.55
N SER A 40 -5.25 -0.06 -6.77
CA SER A 40 -5.06 1.32 -7.19
C SER A 40 -6.32 2.10 -6.83
N LEU A 41 -6.13 3.25 -6.20
CA LEU A 41 -7.18 4.09 -5.64
C LEU A 41 -7.30 5.38 -6.45
N ALA A 42 -8.51 5.96 -6.47
CA ALA A 42 -8.71 7.29 -7.00
C ALA A 42 -7.99 8.33 -6.10
N GLY A 43 -7.43 9.38 -6.69
CA GLY A 43 -6.78 10.46 -5.95
C GLY A 43 -5.35 10.79 -6.41
N GLY A 44 -4.74 9.95 -7.24
CA GLY A 44 -3.56 10.32 -8.03
C GLY A 44 -3.93 10.91 -9.38
N CYS A 45 -3.07 11.76 -9.94
CA CYS A 45 -3.22 12.32 -11.28
C CYS A 45 -1.85 12.42 -11.98
N ALA A 46 -1.85 12.75 -13.28
CA ALA A 46 -0.62 12.91 -14.08
C ALA A 46 0.38 11.72 -13.92
N GLY A 47 -0.13 10.49 -13.95
CA GLY A 47 0.65 9.26 -13.82
C GLY A 47 1.02 8.84 -12.39
N THR A 48 0.68 9.65 -11.38
CA THR A 48 0.83 9.27 -9.98
C THR A 48 -0.24 8.25 -9.60
N VAL A 49 0.17 7.13 -9.01
CA VAL A 49 -0.74 6.07 -8.53
C VAL A 49 -0.89 6.18 -7.03
N LEU A 50 -2.13 6.31 -6.57
CA LEU A 50 -2.49 6.13 -5.16
C LEU A 50 -2.80 4.65 -4.92
N THR A 51 -2.30 4.07 -3.84
CA THR A 51 -2.44 2.64 -3.54
C THR A 51 -2.60 2.38 -2.04
N ASP A 52 -3.12 1.20 -1.71
CA ASP A 52 -3.11 0.60 -0.38
C ASP A 52 -2.08 -0.56 -0.28
N ALA A 53 -1.10 -0.64 -1.19
CA ALA A 53 0.03 -1.55 -1.02
C ALA A 53 0.78 -1.27 0.28
N GLU A 54 1.59 -2.21 0.75
CA GLU A 54 2.53 -1.94 1.84
C GLU A 54 3.56 -0.87 1.39
N PRO A 55 3.74 0.25 2.12
CA PRO A 55 4.75 1.26 1.82
C PRO A 55 6.16 0.72 1.97
N PRO A 56 7.18 1.37 1.39
CA PRO A 56 8.56 0.96 1.64
C PRO A 56 8.90 1.13 3.12
N VAL A 57 9.71 0.21 3.67
CA VAL A 57 10.05 0.15 5.11
C VAL A 57 10.52 1.50 5.68
N TRP A 58 11.30 2.28 4.92
CA TRP A 58 11.80 3.59 5.35
C TRP A 58 10.69 4.64 5.57
N ALA A 59 9.48 4.42 5.01
CA ALA A 59 8.34 5.31 5.14
C ALA A 59 7.30 4.82 6.16
N GLN A 60 7.49 3.65 6.78
CA GLN A 60 6.49 3.03 7.66
C GLN A 60 6.58 3.52 9.13
N ALA A 61 7.58 4.31 9.48
CA ALA A 61 7.76 4.80 10.85
C ALA A 61 6.50 5.54 11.35
N GLY A 62 6.05 5.17 12.56
CA GLY A 62 4.84 5.74 13.18
C GLY A 62 3.54 4.98 12.89
N PHE A 63 3.54 4.02 11.96
CA PHE A 63 2.42 3.10 11.76
C PHE A 63 2.58 1.85 12.63
N ARG A 64 1.45 1.24 13.02
CA ARG A 64 1.37 -0.06 13.70
C ARG A 64 0.87 -1.19 12.78
N ALA A 65 0.75 -0.91 11.49
CA ALA A 65 0.25 -1.85 10.50
C ALA A 65 1.41 -2.60 9.83
N GLU A 66 1.13 -3.82 9.37
CA GLU A 66 2.06 -4.66 8.63
C GLU A 66 1.33 -5.25 7.43
N GLY A 67 2.01 -5.36 6.28
CA GLY A 67 1.43 -5.91 5.06
C GLY A 67 0.36 -5.03 4.39
N ALA A 68 -0.27 -5.59 3.36
CA ALA A 68 -1.38 -4.96 2.63
C ALA A 68 -2.73 -5.57 3.03
N PRO A 69 -3.85 -4.83 2.90
CA PRO A 69 -3.91 -3.43 2.50
C PRO A 69 -3.46 -2.49 3.63
N TRP A 70 -2.68 -1.47 3.29
CA TRP A 70 -2.24 -0.44 4.22
C TRP A 70 -3.42 0.45 4.60
N PRO A 71 -3.57 0.83 5.89
CA PRO A 71 -4.75 1.54 6.36
C PRO A 71 -4.89 2.98 5.83
N VAL A 72 -3.83 3.56 5.26
CA VAL A 72 -3.82 4.92 4.72
C VAL A 72 -3.36 4.87 3.26
N PRO A 73 -4.20 5.28 2.30
CA PRO A 73 -3.80 5.40 0.90
C PRO A 73 -2.54 6.25 0.74
N TRP A 74 -1.63 5.84 -0.12
CA TRP A 74 -0.40 6.58 -0.33
C TRP A 74 0.09 6.53 -1.77
N ALA A 75 0.93 7.49 -2.13
CA ALA A 75 1.53 7.60 -3.45
C ALA A 75 3.04 7.85 -3.35
N PHE A 76 3.80 7.26 -4.26
CA PHE A 76 5.21 7.61 -4.45
C PHE A 76 5.36 8.95 -5.16
N GLY A 77 6.41 9.68 -4.81
CA GLY A 77 6.95 10.73 -5.65
C GLY A 77 7.86 10.22 -6.74
N THR A 78 8.20 11.12 -7.66
CA THR A 78 9.20 10.89 -8.70
C THR A 78 10.41 11.79 -8.43
N PRO A 79 11.61 11.21 -8.22
CA PRO A 79 11.87 9.77 -8.08
C PRO A 79 11.26 9.19 -6.80
N ASN A 80 11.23 7.85 -6.65
CA ASN A 80 10.64 7.09 -5.54
C ASN A 80 11.39 7.29 -4.18
N THR A 81 11.66 8.53 -3.82
CA THR A 81 12.38 8.99 -2.63
C THR A 81 11.49 9.83 -1.73
N SER A 82 10.20 9.92 -2.03
CA SER A 82 9.19 10.48 -1.14
C SER A 82 7.86 9.74 -1.26
N VAL A 83 7.05 9.83 -0.21
CA VAL A 83 5.71 9.26 -0.11
C VAL A 83 4.74 10.33 0.41
N ALA A 84 3.55 10.37 -0.18
CA ALA A 84 2.41 11.11 0.36
C ALA A 84 1.37 10.13 0.90
N PHE A 85 1.12 10.15 2.22
CA PHE A 85 0.03 9.43 2.86
C PHE A 85 -1.20 10.34 2.95
N LEU A 86 -2.31 9.90 2.36
CA LEU A 86 -3.55 10.65 2.24
C LEU A 86 -4.55 10.22 3.32
N PHE A 87 -4.48 10.86 4.48
CA PHE A 87 -5.33 10.54 5.64
C PHE A 87 -6.80 10.88 5.41
N SER A 88 -7.10 11.84 4.53
CA SER A 88 -8.47 12.16 4.14
C SER A 88 -9.05 11.23 3.07
N LYS A 89 -8.30 10.21 2.62
CA LYS A 89 -8.58 9.28 1.50
C LYS A 89 -8.72 9.91 0.11
N VAL A 90 -9.25 11.13 0.04
CA VAL A 90 -9.35 12.00 -1.13
C VAL A 90 -9.06 13.44 -0.71
N LEU A 91 -8.58 14.28 -1.64
CA LEU A 91 -8.51 15.73 -1.44
C LEU A 91 -9.74 16.38 -2.06
N VAL A 92 -10.23 17.45 -1.43
CA VAL A 92 -11.44 18.16 -1.87
C VAL A 92 -11.18 19.67 -1.86
N ALA A 93 -11.61 20.36 -2.90
CA ALA A 93 -11.46 21.79 -3.02
C ALA A 93 -12.31 22.57 -2.00
N GLY A 94 -11.84 23.76 -1.63
CA GLY A 94 -12.42 24.65 -0.63
C GLY A 94 -11.59 24.74 0.64
N SER A 95 -12.07 25.57 1.57
CA SER A 95 -11.56 25.64 2.94
C SER A 95 -12.25 24.62 3.83
N GLY A 96 -11.51 24.07 4.79
CA GLY A 96 -12.05 23.13 5.76
C GLY A 96 -13.04 23.76 6.77
N PRO A 97 -13.84 22.94 7.46
CA PRO A 97 -13.96 21.49 7.30
C PRO A 97 -14.74 21.12 6.02
N ARG A 98 -14.51 19.90 5.53
CA ARG A 98 -15.27 19.27 4.45
C ARG A 98 -16.70 18.99 4.89
N VAL A 99 -17.56 18.62 3.93
CA VAL A 99 -18.98 18.27 4.18
C VAL A 99 -19.16 17.12 5.18
N ASP A 100 -18.18 16.22 5.28
CA ASP A 100 -18.17 15.11 6.24
C ASP A 100 -17.56 15.48 7.61
N GLY A 101 -17.23 16.75 7.85
CA GLY A 101 -16.60 17.24 9.07
C GLY A 101 -15.10 16.96 9.18
N THR A 102 -14.50 16.28 8.19
CA THR A 102 -13.06 16.02 8.15
C THR A 102 -12.30 17.17 7.48
N TYR A 103 -10.97 17.14 7.54
CA TYR A 103 -10.11 18.07 6.84
C TYR A 103 -9.27 17.31 5.81
N ASN A 104 -8.93 17.97 4.71
CA ASN A 104 -7.88 17.47 3.83
C ASN A 104 -6.60 17.32 4.65
N LYS A 105 -5.98 16.14 4.59
CA LYS A 105 -4.79 15.87 5.39
C LYS A 105 -3.84 14.96 4.62
N VAL A 106 -2.63 15.46 4.40
CA VAL A 106 -1.54 14.74 3.76
C VAL A 106 -0.34 14.72 4.70
N HIS A 107 0.29 13.56 4.83
CA HIS A 107 1.57 13.40 5.51
C HIS A 107 2.62 13.04 4.47
N TRP A 108 3.71 13.79 4.46
CA TRP A 108 4.76 13.74 3.46
C TRP A 108 6.02 13.16 4.08
N VAL A 109 6.46 12.01 3.60
CA VAL A 109 7.68 11.37 4.09
C VAL A 109 8.72 11.42 2.99
N ALA A 110 9.90 11.95 3.29
CA ALA A 110 11.04 11.87 2.40
C ALA A 110 11.87 10.61 2.70
N LYS A 111 12.82 10.26 1.84
CA LYS A 111 13.85 9.28 2.17
C LYS A 111 15.08 10.06 2.62
N ALA A 112 15.36 10.03 3.93
CA ALA A 112 16.52 10.67 4.52
C ALA A 112 16.89 10.01 5.85
N ASP A 113 18.06 10.34 6.38
CA ASP A 113 18.41 10.08 7.77
C ASP A 113 17.74 11.12 8.67
N TYR A 114 17.19 10.67 9.80
CA TYR A 114 16.45 11.52 10.74
C TYR A 114 17.13 11.56 12.12
N PRO A 115 18.22 12.32 12.30
CA PRO A 115 18.95 12.36 13.58
C PRO A 115 18.08 12.85 14.75
N THR A 116 17.13 13.75 14.48
CA THR A 116 16.27 14.39 15.48
C THR A 116 14.81 13.96 15.38
N GLY A 117 14.47 13.06 14.46
CA GLY A 117 13.09 12.66 14.16
C GLY A 117 12.26 13.72 13.41
N TYR A 118 12.80 14.91 13.14
CA TYR A 118 12.11 15.96 12.39
C TYR A 118 12.62 16.06 10.96
N ILE A 119 11.68 16.14 10.02
CA ILE A 119 11.96 16.31 8.61
C ILE A 119 11.79 17.78 8.23
N ASN A 120 12.89 18.45 7.86
CA ASN A 120 12.84 19.71 7.14
C ASN A 120 12.65 19.44 5.64
N VAL A 121 11.42 19.06 5.26
CA VAL A 121 11.00 19.08 3.86
C VAL A 121 10.25 20.39 3.63
N ALA A 122 10.68 21.14 2.63
CA ALA A 122 9.92 22.25 2.07
C ALA A 122 9.01 21.71 0.96
N ILE A 123 7.74 22.13 0.99
CA ILE A 123 6.70 21.63 0.11
C ILE A 123 6.04 22.81 -0.58
N GLU A 124 6.03 22.76 -1.91
CA GLU A 124 5.39 23.73 -2.79
C GLU A 124 4.26 23.05 -3.56
N GLY A 125 3.02 23.45 -3.30
CA GLY A 125 1.84 22.97 -3.99
C GLY A 125 1.31 23.98 -5.00
N ARG A 126 1.02 23.50 -6.21
CA ARG A 126 0.37 24.29 -7.28
C ARG A 126 -0.57 23.45 -8.13
N PRO A 127 -1.63 24.03 -8.71
CA PRO A 127 -2.38 23.38 -9.77
C PRO A 127 -1.45 22.98 -10.92
N LEU A 128 -1.71 21.83 -11.54
CA LEU A 128 -0.90 21.30 -12.63
C LEU A 128 -0.86 22.31 -13.79
N GLY A 129 0.35 22.63 -14.25
CA GLY A 129 0.58 23.60 -15.33
C GLY A 129 0.74 25.05 -14.88
N GLU A 130 0.44 25.38 -13.61
CA GLU A 130 0.78 26.69 -13.06
C GLU A 130 2.27 26.77 -12.70
N SER A 131 2.86 27.96 -12.83
CA SER A 131 4.29 28.19 -12.63
C SER A 131 4.66 28.64 -11.21
N GLN A 132 3.71 29.19 -10.45
CA GLN A 132 3.94 29.69 -9.10
C GLN A 132 3.25 28.80 -8.06
N PRO A 133 3.90 28.51 -6.92
CA PRO A 133 3.24 27.84 -5.81
C PRO A 133 2.16 28.74 -5.21
N ILE A 134 1.03 28.14 -4.86
CA ILE A 134 -0.02 28.83 -4.09
C ILE A 134 -0.17 28.23 -2.68
N LEU A 135 0.48 27.09 -2.42
CA LEU A 135 0.63 26.51 -1.10
C LEU A 135 2.13 26.32 -0.81
N THR A 136 2.58 26.82 0.33
CA THR A 136 3.94 26.59 0.83
C THR A 136 3.86 26.21 2.28
N PHE A 137 4.46 25.08 2.65
CA PHE A 137 4.53 24.67 4.04
C PHE A 137 5.83 23.90 4.31
N THR A 138 6.25 23.96 5.55
CA THR A 138 7.36 23.20 6.08
C THR A 138 6.83 22.14 7.04
N ASN A 139 7.60 21.07 7.21
CA ASN A 139 7.28 19.88 8.00
C ASN A 139 6.40 18.86 7.26
N ALA A 140 6.67 17.60 7.57
CA ALA A 140 6.16 16.39 6.95
C ALA A 140 4.64 16.16 7.02
N GLY A 141 3.77 17.15 7.25
CA GLY A 141 2.33 16.93 7.18
C GLY A 141 1.48 18.00 7.83
N GLY A 142 0.24 18.11 7.36
CA GLY A 142 -0.67 19.11 7.86
C GLY A 142 -2.07 19.03 7.25
N VAL A 143 -2.96 19.83 7.82
CA VAL A 143 -4.23 20.20 7.19
C VAL A 143 -3.93 21.25 6.14
N ALA A 144 -4.49 21.10 4.95
CA ALA A 144 -4.30 22.04 3.85
C ALA A 144 -5.63 22.36 3.17
N ASP A 145 -5.84 23.64 2.87
CA ASP A 145 -6.97 24.08 2.06
C ASP A 145 -6.54 24.11 0.59
N PHE A 146 -7.40 23.60 -0.29
CA PHE A 146 -7.14 23.56 -1.73
C PHE A 146 -8.15 24.46 -2.44
N PRO A 147 -7.80 25.67 -2.88
CA PRO A 147 -8.78 26.65 -3.39
C PRO A 147 -9.50 26.20 -4.68
N LYS A 148 -8.94 25.27 -5.45
CA LYS A 148 -9.49 24.85 -6.74
C LYS A 148 -9.38 23.33 -6.91
N PRO A 149 -10.37 22.70 -7.58
CA PRO A 149 -10.27 21.29 -7.96
C PRO A 149 -9.31 21.09 -9.14
N GLY A 150 -9.01 19.83 -9.42
CA GLY A 150 -8.16 19.38 -10.51
C GLY A 150 -6.87 18.73 -10.01
N CYS A 151 -5.95 18.47 -10.93
CA CYS A 151 -4.65 17.89 -10.60
C CYS A 151 -3.73 18.94 -9.97
N TRP A 152 -3.08 18.58 -8.87
CA TRP A 152 -2.13 19.42 -8.16
C TRP A 152 -0.75 18.77 -8.14
N THR A 153 0.27 19.56 -8.46
CA THR A 153 1.68 19.19 -8.39
C THR A 153 2.27 19.67 -7.07
N PHE A 154 2.88 18.76 -6.33
CA PHE A 154 3.63 19.05 -5.11
C PHE A 154 5.10 18.80 -5.36
N HIS A 155 5.91 19.85 -5.23
CA HIS A 155 7.36 19.76 -5.23
C HIS A 155 7.86 19.70 -3.80
N LEU A 156 8.54 18.62 -3.48
CA LEU A 156 9.18 18.40 -2.20
C LEU A 156 10.68 18.63 -2.37
N SER A 157 11.29 19.32 -1.42
CA SER A 157 12.73 19.54 -1.40
C SER A 157 13.28 19.40 0.01
N TRP A 158 14.40 18.70 0.15
CA TRP A 158 15.05 18.44 1.44
C TRP A 158 16.55 18.18 1.25
N SER A 159 17.31 18.12 2.33
CA SER A 159 18.72 17.74 2.30
C SER A 159 18.91 16.36 2.93
N THR A 160 19.75 15.53 2.31
CA THR A 160 20.20 14.25 2.87
C THR A 160 21.70 14.11 2.63
N HIS A 161 22.47 13.77 3.67
CA HIS A 161 23.94 13.73 3.60
C HIS A 161 24.60 15.00 3.00
N GLY A 162 24.02 16.17 3.26
CA GLY A 162 24.49 17.45 2.70
C GLY A 162 24.18 17.66 1.22
N GLN A 163 23.41 16.76 0.60
CA GLN A 163 23.00 16.84 -0.80
C GLN A 163 21.52 17.22 -0.90
N GLN A 164 21.22 18.20 -1.75
CA GLN A 164 19.86 18.60 -2.04
C GLN A 164 19.13 17.48 -2.81
N GLN A 165 17.92 17.17 -2.35
CA GLN A 165 17.00 16.23 -2.97
C GLN A 165 15.74 16.96 -3.38
N VAL A 166 15.13 16.47 -4.44
CA VAL A 166 13.82 16.92 -4.91
C VAL A 166 12.98 15.71 -5.30
N SER A 167 11.66 15.85 -5.16
CA SER A 167 10.70 14.89 -5.67
C SER A 167 9.39 15.58 -6.01
N THR A 168 8.68 15.03 -6.99
CA THR A 168 7.37 15.54 -7.42
C THR A 168 6.30 14.47 -7.21
N ILE A 169 5.18 14.87 -6.59
CA ILE A 169 3.99 14.04 -6.42
C ILE A 169 2.81 14.79 -7.01
N ASN A 170 1.95 14.14 -7.80
CA ASN A 170 0.73 14.76 -8.31
C ASN A 170 -0.53 14.11 -7.70
N LEU A 171 -1.36 14.91 -7.02
CA LEU A 171 -2.59 14.42 -6.39
C LEU A 171 -3.80 15.13 -6.98
N GLU A 172 -4.88 14.39 -7.14
CA GLU A 172 -6.17 14.93 -7.59
C GLU A 172 -6.91 15.58 -6.42
N VAL A 173 -7.39 16.80 -6.64
CA VAL A 173 -8.28 17.53 -5.74
C VAL A 173 -9.68 17.53 -6.35
N LEU A 174 -10.61 16.83 -5.71
CA LEU A 174 -11.98 16.71 -6.19
C LEU A 174 -12.77 18.03 -6.01
N PRO A 175 -13.87 18.23 -6.77
CA PRO A 175 -14.78 19.36 -6.56
C PRO A 175 -15.29 19.46 -5.12
N ALA A 176 -15.53 20.69 -4.66
CA ALA A 176 -16.09 20.96 -3.34
C ALA A 176 -17.39 20.15 -3.11
N GLY A 177 -17.54 19.57 -1.92
CA GLY A 177 -18.68 18.73 -1.56
C GLY A 177 -18.55 17.25 -1.93
N SER A 178 -17.48 16.86 -2.62
CA SER A 178 -17.18 15.45 -2.89
C SER A 178 -16.98 14.64 -1.60
N ARG A 179 -17.36 13.36 -1.63
CA ARG A 179 -17.15 12.40 -0.54
C ARG A 179 -16.20 11.29 -1.03
N PRO A 180 -15.46 10.63 -0.12
CA PRO A 180 -14.76 9.40 -0.48
C PRO A 180 -15.79 8.37 -0.99
N GLY A 181 -15.46 7.70 -2.10
CA GLY A 181 -16.26 6.60 -2.64
C GLY A 181 -16.15 5.32 -1.83
#